data_AF-A0A3C0G5C2-F1
#
_entry.id   AF-A0A3C0G5C2-F1
#
_cell.length_a   1.000
_cell.length_b   1.000
_cell.length_c   1.000
_cell.angle_alpha   90.00
_cell.angle_beta   90.00
_cell.angle_gamma   90.00
#
_symmetry.space_group_name_H-M   'P 1'
#
loop_
_entity.id
_entity.type
_entity.pdbx_description
1 polymer ?
#
loop_
_entity_poly.entity_id
_entity_poly.type
_entity_poly.pdbx_seq_one_letter_code
_entity_poly.pdbx_strand_id
1 'polypeptide(L)' 'VDLPEPYLVWFQQKGFPDGKLGDLLRSMLEIKTNSLESVIRKIQKHFPKETR' A
#
# COMPACT_ATOMS: atom_id res chain seq x y z
N VAL A 1 -6.33 4.09 4.38
CA VAL A 1 -5.63 2.84 3.97
C VAL A 1 -6.61 1.73 4.29
N ASP A 2 -7.61 1.62 3.43
CA ASP A 2 -8.86 0.94 3.78
C ASP A 2 -9.07 -0.28 2.87
N LEU A 3 -8.02 -0.65 2.13
CA LEU A 3 -8.00 -1.86 1.33
C LEU A 3 -7.80 -3.07 2.25
N PRO A 4 -8.69 -4.08 2.23
CA PRO A 4 -8.51 -5.29 3.01
C PRO A 4 -7.30 -6.11 2.53
N GLU A 5 -6.56 -6.72 3.46
CA GLU A 5 -5.45 -7.61 3.14
C GLU A 5 -5.84 -8.82 2.27
N PRO A 6 -6.98 -9.50 2.49
CA PRO A 6 -7.38 -10.65 1.66
C PRO A 6 -7.49 -10.32 0.16
N TYR A 7 -7.84 -9.07 -0.16
CA TYR A 7 -7.96 -8.62 -1.54
C TYR A 7 -6.59 -8.52 -2.23
N LEU A 8 -5.57 -8.08 -1.49
CA LEU A 8 -4.20 -7.99 -1.98
C LEU A 8 -3.58 -9.38 -2.14
N VAL A 9 -3.88 -10.30 -1.21
CA VAL A 9 -3.46 -11.70 -1.31
C VAL A 9 -4.10 -12.40 -2.51
N TRP A 10 -5.38 -12.13 -2.80
CA TRP A 10 -6.03 -12.64 -4.01
C TRP A 10 -5.32 -12.17 -5.28
N PHE A 11 -4.94 -10.89 -5.36
CA PHE A 11 -4.15 -10.37 -6.47
C PHE A 11 -2.75 -10.97 -6.54
N GLN A 12 -2.10 -11.24 -5.40
CA GLN A 12 -0.81 -11.94 -5.39
C GLN A 12 -0.91 -13.34 -6.02
N GLN A 13 -2.03 -14.03 -5.79
CA GLN A 13 -2.27 -15.37 -6.35
C GLN A 13 -2.67 -15.34 -7.83
N LYS A 14 -3.43 -14.33 -8.27
CA LYS A 14 -3.92 -14.19 -9.65
C LYS A 14 -2.96 -13.43 -10.57
N GLY A 15 -2.04 -12.66 -10.00
CA GLY A 15 -1.23 -11.67 -10.70
C GLY A 15 -1.79 -10.26 -10.50
N PHE A 16 -0.89 -9.31 -10.23
CA PHE A 16 -1.25 -7.89 -10.19
C PHE A 16 -1.43 -7.34 -11.61
N PRO A 17 -2.33 -6.37 -11.82
CA PRO A 17 -2.48 -5.72 -13.12
C PRO A 17 -1.19 -4.99 -13.53
N ASP A 18 -0.94 -4.84 -14.82
CA ASP A 18 0.25 -4.13 -15.27
C ASP A 18 0.21 -2.62 -15.00
N GLY A 19 1.40 -2.03 -14.93
CA GLY A 19 1.61 -0.61 -14.75
C GLY A 19 1.39 -0.13 -13.31
N LYS A 20 1.25 1.19 -13.18
CA LYS A 20 1.30 1.90 -11.90
C LYS A 20 0.33 1.36 -10.84
N LEU A 21 -0.85 0.89 -11.25
CA LEU A 21 -1.82 0.37 -10.30
C LEU A 21 -1.33 -0.93 -9.65
N GLY A 22 -0.80 -1.87 -10.44
CA GLY A 22 -0.27 -3.12 -9.89
C GLY A 22 0.94 -2.89 -8.99
N ASP A 23 1.81 -1.95 -9.36
CA ASP A 23 2.94 -1.56 -8.53
C ASP A 23 2.48 -1.04 -7.17
N LEU A 24 1.47 -0.15 -7.17
CA LEU A 24 0.89 0.38 -5.93
C LEU A 24 0.22 -0.72 -5.09
N LEU A 25 -0.51 -1.66 -5.71
CA LEU A 25 -1.13 -2.78 -4.99
C LEU A 25 -0.07 -3.71 -4.39
N ARG A 26 1.03 -3.97 -5.11
CA ARG A 26 2.14 -4.78 -4.62
C ARG A 26 2.81 -4.13 -3.41
N SER A 27 3.13 -2.84 -3.50
CA SER A 27 3.65 -2.09 -2.36
C SER A 27 2.67 -2.07 -1.19
N MET A 28 1.37 -1.98 -1.46
CA MET A 28 0.34 -2.02 -0.42
C MET A 28 0.32 -3.35 0.33
N LEU A 29 0.52 -4.46 -0.38
CA LEU A 29 0.63 -5.78 0.23
C LEU A 29 1.87 -5.86 1.13
N GLU A 30 3.03 -5.44 0.64
CA GLU A 30 4.27 -5.42 1.42
C GLU A 30 4.17 -4.57 2.69
N ILE A 31 3.51 -3.42 2.60
CA ILE A 31 3.25 -2.55 3.75
C ILE A 31 2.44 -3.28 4.82
N LYS A 32 1.41 -4.04 4.43
CA LYS A 32 0.54 -4.75 5.36
C LYS A 32 1.19 -5.99 5.94
N THR A 33 1.83 -6.82 5.12
CA THR A 33 2.50 -8.05 5.58
C THR A 33 3.63 -7.75 6.55
N ASN A 34 4.29 -6.60 6.41
CA ASN A 34 5.35 -6.15 7.31
C ASN A 34 4.85 -5.20 8.43
N SER A 35 3.54 -4.99 8.58
CA SER A 35 2.96 -4.08 9.59
C SER A 35 3.52 -2.64 9.56
N LEU A 36 3.94 -2.16 8.38
CA LEU A 36 4.57 -0.85 8.18
C LEU A 36 3.59 0.32 8.13
N GLU A 37 2.28 0.04 8.23
CA GLU A 37 1.22 1.06 8.19
C GLU A 37 1.42 2.15 9.25
N SER A 38 1.87 1.78 10.44
CA SER A 38 2.13 2.73 11.53
C SER A 38 3.28 3.69 11.20
N VAL A 39 4.33 3.19 10.55
CA VAL A 39 5.49 3.99 10.12
C VAL A 39 5.07 4.97 9.04
N ILE A 40 4.31 4.52 8.05
CA ILE A 40 3.81 5.37 6.97
C ILE A 40 2.91 6.48 7.52
N ARG A 41 2.00 6.16 8.45
CA ARG A 41 1.14 7.16 9.10
C ARG A 41 1.97 8.21 9.86
N LYS A 42 3.05 7.80 10.54
CA LYS A 42 3.99 8.73 11.19
C LYS A 42 4.67 9.63 10.16
N ILE A 43 5.21 9.07 9.09
CA ILE A 43 5.86 9.85 8.03
C ILE A 43 4.88 10.86 7.42
N GLN A 44 3.66 10.46 7.07
CA GLN A 44 2.64 11.35 6.53
C GLN A 44 2.27 12.48 7.49
N LYS A 45 2.25 12.21 8.80
CA LYS A 45 2.01 13.21 9.84
C LYS A 45 3.17 14.19 9.99
N HIS A 46 4.42 13.72 9.92
CA HIS A 46 5.62 14.54 10.09
C HIS A 46 6.01 15.32 8.83
N PHE A 47 5.62 14.81 7.65
CA PHE A 47 5.91 15.41 6.35
C PHE A 47 4.59 15.58 5.56
N PRO A 48 3.71 16.50 5.98
CA PRO A 48 2.51 16.80 5.23
C PRO A 48 2.88 17.32 3.84
N LYS A 49 2.13 16.91 2.80
CA LYS A 49 2.36 17.46 1.46
C LYS A 49 2.09 18.97 1.50
N GLU A 50 3.05 19.78 1.07
CA GLU A 50 2.80 21.20 0.80
C GLU A 50 1.69 21.30 -0.25
N THR A 51 0.52 21.76 0.17
CA THR A 51 -0.52 22.22 -0.76
C THR A 51 -0.05 23.57 -1.28
N ARG A 52 0.58 23.57 -2.45
CA ARG A 52 0.65 24.77 -3.31
C ARG A 52 -0.63 24.89 -4.12
#